data_AF-A0A0U5MR09-F1
#
_entry.id   AF-A0A0U5MR09-F1
#
_cell.length_a   1.000
_cell.length_b   1.000
_cell.length_c   1.000
_cell.angle_alpha   90.00
_cell.angle_beta   90.00
_cell.angle_gamma   90.00
#
_symmetry.space_group_name_H-M   'P 1'
#
loop_
_entity.id
_entity.type
_entity.pdbx_description
1 polymer ?
#
loop_
_entity_poly.entity_id
_entity_poly.type
_entity_poly.pdbx_seq_one_letter_code
_entity_poly.pdbx_strand_id
1 'polypeptide(L)'
;MTEAELIDLARESMIVFIKMSAPALIIGLAVGLLISLIQTLTQIMEQTITFVPKFIATGAAILIFGSFMLQELINFTRQLMDRIISGGVSP
;
A
#
# COMPACT_ATOMS: atom_id res chain seq x y z
N MET A 1 -18.27 -10.79 -19.16
CA MET A 1 -18.31 -10.59 -17.69
C MET A 1 -19.07 -11.73 -17.06
N THR A 2 -18.39 -12.88 -16.95
CA THR A 2 -18.85 -14.02 -16.16
C THR A 2 -18.54 -13.75 -14.67
N GLU A 3 -19.17 -14.50 -13.75
CA GLU A 3 -18.87 -14.38 -12.31
C GLU A 3 -17.38 -14.66 -12.01
N ALA A 4 -16.77 -15.58 -12.75
CA ALA A 4 -15.35 -15.90 -12.63
C ALA A 4 -14.44 -14.70 -12.97
N GLU A 5 -14.73 -14.00 -14.08
CA GLU A 5 -13.99 -12.79 -14.47
C GLU A 5 -14.09 -11.67 -13.41
N LEU A 6 -15.24 -11.58 -12.73
CA LEU A 6 -15.46 -10.60 -11.67
C LEU A 6 -14.61 -10.92 -10.42
N ILE A 7 -14.53 -12.20 -10.05
CA ILE A 7 -13.71 -12.68 -8.93
C ILE A 7 -12.22 -12.48 -9.23
N ASP A 8 -11.78 -12.76 -10.45
CA ASP A 8 -10.39 -12.57 -10.85
C ASP A 8 -10.01 -11.10 -10.83
N LEU A 9 -10.89 -10.22 -11.30
CA LEU A 9 -10.67 -8.78 -11.21
C LEU A 9 -10.59 -8.29 -9.76
N ALA A 10 -11.47 -8.79 -8.88
CA ALA A 10 -11.44 -8.46 -7.46
C ALA A 10 -10.14 -8.91 -6.79
N ARG A 11 -9.66 -10.12 -7.11
CA ARG A 11 -8.38 -10.66 -6.62
C ARG A 11 -7.22 -9.78 -7.07
N GLU A 12 -7.17 -9.41 -8.34
CA GLU A 12 -6.09 -8.58 -8.89
C GLU A 12 -6.08 -7.17 -8.28
N SER A 13 -7.26 -6.57 -8.11
CA SER A 13 -7.43 -5.29 -7.42
C SER A 13 -6.87 -5.35 -5.99
N MET A 14 -7.13 -6.45 -5.27
CA MET A 14 -6.60 -6.66 -3.92
C MET A 14 -5.08 -6.79 -3.91
N ILE A 15 -4.50 -7.50 -4.89
CA ILE A 15 -3.04 -7.65 -5.00
C ILE A 15 -2.38 -6.29 -5.26
N VAL A 16 -2.94 -5.48 -6.17
CA VAL A 16 -2.44 -4.13 -6.44
C VAL A 16 -2.53 -3.26 -5.19
N PHE A 17 -3.65 -3.30 -4.47
CA PHE A 17 -3.82 -2.59 -3.20
C PHE A 17 -2.77 -3.00 -2.15
N ILE A 18 -2.52 -4.30 -1.99
CA ILE A 18 -1.50 -4.82 -1.07
C ILE A 18 -0.11 -4.33 -1.48
N LYS A 19 0.26 -4.41 -2.76
CA LYS A 19 1.55 -3.94 -3.26
C LYS A 19 1.76 -2.45 -3.03
N MET A 20 0.72 -1.64 -3.23
CA MET A 20 0.78 -0.20 -3.01
C MET A 20 0.92 0.15 -1.52
N SER A 21 0.20 -0.54 -0.64
CA SER A 21 0.23 -0.28 0.80
C SER A 21 1.44 -0.89 1.53
N ALA A 22 2.01 -1.99 1.01
CA ALA A 22 3.10 -2.73 1.62
C ALA A 22 4.31 -1.86 2.06
N PRO A 23 4.94 -1.04 1.20
CA PRO A 23 6.13 -0.28 1.61
C PRO A 23 5.85 0.72 2.74
N ALA A 24 4.72 1.43 2.67
CA ALA A 24 4.34 2.37 3.72
C ALA A 24 3.99 1.66 5.04
N LEU A 25 3.30 0.51 4.97
CA LEU A 25 2.95 -0.29 6.14
C LEU A 25 4.18 -0.90 6.81
N ILE A 26 5.11 -1.47 6.04
CA ILE A 26 6.34 -2.07 6.57
C ILE A 26 7.18 -1.01 7.28
N ILE A 27 7.36 0.16 6.67
CA ILE A 27 8.13 1.25 7.28
C ILE A 27 7.41 1.79 8.52
N GLY A 28 6.10 2.03 8.43
CA GLY A 28 5.30 2.51 9.55
C GLY A 28 5.29 1.53 10.74
N LEU A 29 5.30 0.22 10.46
CA LEU A 29 5.42 -0.84 11.47
C LEU A 29 6.82 -0.84 12.09
N ALA A 30 7.88 -0.88 11.27
CA ALA A 30 9.26 -0.91 11.76
C ALA A 30 9.56 0.29 12.67
N VAL A 31 9.22 1.50 12.21
CA VAL A 31 9.42 2.73 12.99
C VAL A 31 8.52 2.76 14.22
N GLY A 32 7.25 2.39 14.10
CA GLY A 32 6.33 2.34 15.24
C GLY A 32 6.81 1.37 16.34
N LEU A 33 7.30 0.19 15.94
CA LEU A 33 7.85 -0.81 16.85
C LEU A 33 9.12 -0.31 17.54
N LEU A 34 10.06 0.26 16.78
CA LEU A 34 11.30 0.82 17.33
C LEU A 34 11.02 1.91 18.38
N ILE A 35 10.11 2.83 18.07
CA ILE A 35 9.77 3.90 19.01
C ILE A 35 9.04 3.34 20.24
N SER A 36 8.13 2.37 20.07
CA SER A 36 7.42 1.75 21.20
C SER A 36 8.38 1.06 22.18
N LEU A 37 9.46 0.46 21.67
CA LEU A 37 10.51 -0.13 22.48
C LEU A 37 11.28 0.95 23.26
N ILE A 38 11.68 2.04 22.59
CA ILE A 38 12.39 3.15 23.23
C ILE A 38 11.52 3.80 24.32
N GLN A 39 10.23 3.99 24.06
CA GLN A 39 9.28 4.53 25.04
C GLN A 39 9.17 3.63 26.28
N THR A 40 9.12 2.31 26.06
CA THR A 40 9.09 1.33 27.15
C THR A 40 10.38 1.35 27.97
N LEU A 41 11.54 1.46 27.31
CA LEU A 41 12.84 1.46 27.98
C LEU A 41 13.13 2.76 28.76
N THR A 42 12.66 3.90 28.26
CA THR A 42 12.89 5.23 28.87
C THR A 42 11.78 5.66 29.82
N GLN A 43 10.68 4.90 29.90
CA GLN A 43 9.47 5.22 30.68
C GLN A 43 8.78 6.54 30.26
N ILE A 44 9.08 7.08 29.07
CA ILE A 44 8.45 8.29 28.53
C ILE A 44 7.21 7.87 27.72
N MET A 45 6.03 8.08 28.31
CA MET A 45 4.72 7.72 27.74
C MET A 45 4.00 8.93 27.10
N GLU A 46 4.76 9.85 26.48
CA GLU A 46 4.17 10.99 25.79
C GLU A 46 3.74 10.62 24.37
N GLN A 47 2.44 10.64 24.11
CA GLN A 47 1.85 10.26 22.82
C GLN A 47 2.36 11.08 21.63
N THR A 48 2.75 12.34 21.85
CA THR A 48 3.27 13.22 20.79
C THR A 48 4.61 12.74 20.23
N ILE A 49 5.48 12.18 21.07
CA ILE A 49 6.79 11.66 20.67
C ILE A 49 6.68 10.42 19.79
N THR A 50 5.62 9.61 19.96
CA THR A 50 5.37 8.44 19.10
C THR A 50 4.84 8.83 17.73
N PHE A 51 4.02 9.89 17.68
CA PHE A 51 3.27 10.24 16.48
C PHE A 51 4.15 10.89 15.40
N VAL A 52 4.96 11.88 15.77
CA VAL A 52 5.71 12.70 14.81
C VAL A 52 6.74 11.89 14.00
N PRO A 53 7.64 11.10 14.62
CA PRO A 53 8.66 10.38 13.85
C PRO A 53 8.04 9.29 12.96
N LYS A 54 6.97 8.63 13.43
CA LYS A 54 6.21 7.65 12.64
C LYS A 54 5.55 8.29 11.42
N PHE A 55 4.95 9.48 11.59
CA PHE A 55 4.33 10.22 10.50
C PHE A 55 5.36 10.61 9.43
N ILE A 56 6.50 11.16 9.85
CA ILE A 56 7.59 11.54 8.94
C ILE A 56 8.13 10.32 8.19
N ALA A 57 8.38 9.20 8.89
CA ALA A 57 8.87 7.98 8.27
C ALA A 57 7.90 7.40 7.23
N THR A 58 6.59 7.38 7.55
CA THR A 58 5.56 6.88 6.63
C THR A 58 5.37 7.83 5.44
N GLY A 59 5.44 9.14 5.66
CA GLY A 59 5.42 10.14 4.58
C GLY A 59 6.64 10.03 3.66
N ALA A 60 7.83 9.86 4.22
CA ALA A 60 9.06 9.63 3.45
C ALA A 60 8.99 8.34 2.64
N ALA A 61 8.42 7.26 3.20
CA ALA A 61 8.16 6.02 2.46
C ALA A 61 7.30 6.29 1.22
N ILE A 62 6.20 7.03 1.36
CA ILE A 62 5.31 7.36 0.24
C ILE A 62 6.05 8.21 -0.81
N LEU A 63 6.91 9.14 -0.40
CA LEU A 63 7.68 9.94 -1.36
C LEU A 63 8.70 9.10 -2.13
N ILE A 64 9.42 8.20 -1.46
CA ILE A 64 10.44 7.34 -2.07
C ILE A 64 9.80 6.27 -2.97
N PHE A 65 8.75 5.60 -2.47
CA PHE A 65 8.05 4.53 -3.19
C PHE A 65 6.90 5.04 -4.07
N GLY A 66 6.64 6.35 -4.09
CA GLY A 66 5.52 6.94 -4.81
C GLY A 66 5.57 6.69 -6.31
N SER A 67 6.76 6.75 -6.91
CA SER A 67 6.95 6.41 -8.33
C SER A 67 6.56 4.95 -8.62
N PHE A 68 6.95 4.02 -7.74
CA PHE A 68 6.59 2.61 -7.88
C PHE A 68 5.08 2.39 -7.74
N MET A 69 4.45 3.01 -6.73
CA MET A 69 3.01 2.92 -6.51
C MET A 69 2.20 3.47 -7.71
N LEU A 70 2.66 4.59 -8.29
CA LEU A 70 2.05 5.16 -9.49
C LEU A 70 2.20 4.26 -10.71
N GLN A 71 3.35 3.63 -10.90
CA GLN A 71 3.56 2.67 -12.00
C GLN A 71 2.60 1.49 -11.88
N GLU A 72 2.44 0.91 -10.68
CA GLU A 72 1.52 -0.20 -10.48
C GLU A 72 0.07 0.20 -10.75
N LEU A 73 -0.34 1.40 -10.32
CA LEU A 73 -1.68 1.93 -10.58
C LEU A 73 -1.93 2.17 -12.08
N ILE A 74 -0.95 2.73 -12.79
CA ILE A 74 -1.02 2.93 -14.25
C ILE A 74 -1.14 1.58 -14.97
N ASN A 75 -0.32 0.60 -14.58
CA ASN A 75 -0.37 -0.74 -15.17
C ASN A 75 -1.72 -1.40 -14.95
N PHE A 76 -2.25 -1.35 -13.72
CA PHE A 76 -3.58 -1.88 -13.40
C PHE A 76 -4.67 -1.18 -14.21
N THR A 77 -4.60 0.15 -14.34
CA THR A 77 -5.58 0.92 -15.13
C THR A 77 -5.53 0.55 -16.61
N ARG A 78 -4.33 0.32 -17.17
CA ARG A 78 -4.18 -0.15 -18.56
C ARG A 78 -4.81 -1.52 -18.75
N GLN A 79 -4.52 -2.46 -17.86
CA GLN A 79 -5.11 -3.80 -17.90
C GLN A 79 -6.64 -3.76 -17.80
N LEU A 80 -7.18 -2.87 -16.95
CA LEU A 80 -8.62 -2.61 -16.87
C LEU A 80 -9.18 -2.09 -18.19
N MET A 81 -8.53 -1.09 -18.81
CA MET A 81 -8.95 -0.54 -20.10
C MET A 81 -8.91 -1.60 -21.20
N ASP A 82 -7.85 -2.41 -21.26
CA ASP A 82 -7.73 -3.49 -22.25
C ASP A 82 -8.87 -4.51 -22.10
N ARG A 83 -9.24 -4.88 -20.87
CA ARG A 83 -10.38 -5.78 -20.59
C ARG A 83 -11.73 -5.18 -20.98
N ILE A 84 -11.91 -3.87 -20.82
CA ILE A 84 -13.13 -3.16 -21.24
C ILE A 84 -13.22 -3.12 -22.77
N ILE A 85 -12.12 -2.80 -23.45
CA ILE A 85 -12.05 -2.69 -24.91
C ILE A 85 -12.22 -4.07 -25.57
N SER A 86 -11.70 -5.15 -24.96
CA SER A 86 -11.86 -6.52 -25.46
C SER A 86 -13.27 -7.10 -25.25
N GLY A 87 -14.22 -6.32 -24.69
CA GLY A 87 -15.65 -6.64 -24.73
C GLY A 87 -16.10 -7.86 -23.92
N GLY A 88 -15.34 -8.32 -22.91
CA GLY A 88 -15.71 -9.50 -22.13
C GLY A 88 -15.79 -10.80 -22.96
N VAL A 89 -15.08 -10.85 -24.09
CA VAL A 89 -14.83 -12.08 -24.85
C VAL A 89 -13.35 -12.37 -24.73
N SER A 90 -13.00 -13.15 -23.71
CA SER A 90 -11.86 -14.05 -23.87
C SER A 90 -12.29 -15.13 -24.88
N PRO A 91 -11.46 -15.49 -25.88
CA PRO A 91 -11.64 -16.77 -26.57
C PRO A 91 -11.51 -17.95 -25.58
#